data_AF-A0A945LW38-F1
#
_entry.id   AF-A0A945LW38-F1
#
_cell.length_a   1.000
_cell.length_b   1.000
_cell.length_c   1.000
_cell.angle_alpha   90.00
_cell.angle_beta   90.00
_cell.angle_gamma   90.00
#
_symmetry.space_group_name_H-M   'P 1'
#
loop_
_entity.id
_entity.type
_entity.pdbx_description
1 polymer ?
#
loop_
_entity_poly.entity_id
_entity_poly.type
_entity_poly.pdbx_seq_one_letter_code
_entity_poly.pdbx_strand_id
1 'polypeptide(L)'
;MSGHQAKKEFSIERNMRAVGIEPSSVFASAQAPLDGESVSNAELLEALNALGNQVDSLKASLSDLPAQQSAPQESMHSETIEDENLAKDVRVEIAQMVRSIGAAKREISQIKHPMSDDDQILRASSELDAIVEATEVATNGILEASEEIDGLLKELESKYSAEEDLVDGCEKIANLVIGIMEHCNFQDITGQRVTKVVKTMRFIEDRILAMIGIWGVDAFSDLPVEAEGEAEGDGEDIMHGPQLANEGISQDDIDALFD
;
A
#
# COMPACT_ATOMS: atom_id res chain seq x y z
N MET A 1 -44.06 -2.70 -17.08
CA MET A 1 -44.19 -2.46 -15.63
C MET A 1 -42.94 -3.04 -14.97
N SER A 2 -41.95 -2.20 -14.70
CA SER A 2 -40.67 -2.64 -14.12
C SER A 2 -40.75 -2.44 -12.60
N GLY A 3 -40.69 -3.54 -11.85
CA GLY A 3 -40.78 -3.56 -10.40
C GLY A 3 -39.46 -3.11 -9.78
N HIS A 4 -39.47 -1.93 -9.15
CA HIS A 4 -38.37 -1.45 -8.32
C HIS A 4 -38.38 -2.25 -7.01
N GLN A 5 -37.39 -3.12 -6.80
CA GLN A 5 -37.18 -3.78 -5.51
C GLN A 5 -36.78 -2.74 -4.47
N ALA A 6 -37.43 -2.77 -3.30
CA ALA A 6 -37.11 -1.92 -2.18
C ALA A 6 -35.70 -2.25 -1.67
N LYS A 7 -34.80 -1.25 -1.67
CA LYS A 7 -33.48 -1.33 -1.04
C LYS A 7 -33.64 -1.63 0.45
N LYS A 8 -32.96 -2.65 0.97
CA LYS A 8 -32.86 -2.92 2.40
C LYS A 8 -31.98 -1.84 3.04
N GLU A 9 -32.55 -1.09 3.96
CA GLU A 9 -31.90 0.02 4.66
C GLU A 9 -31.10 -0.53 5.85
N PHE A 10 -29.81 -0.21 5.93
CA PHE A 10 -28.91 -0.73 6.96
C PHE A 10 -28.96 0.11 8.25
N SER A 11 -28.63 -0.48 9.41
CA SER A 11 -28.74 0.18 10.73
C SER A 11 -27.94 1.48 10.82
N ILE A 12 -26.83 1.56 10.07
CA ILE A 12 -25.96 2.75 9.96
C ILE A 12 -26.68 3.90 9.23
N GLU A 13 -27.45 3.61 8.18
CA GLU A 13 -28.22 4.62 7.43
C GLU A 13 -29.34 5.22 8.29
N ARG A 14 -29.96 4.40 9.15
CA ARG A 14 -30.97 4.84 10.12
C ARG A 14 -30.38 5.75 11.20
N ASN A 15 -29.18 5.44 11.68
CA ASN A 15 -28.51 6.21 12.73
C ASN A 15 -27.94 7.54 12.19
N MET A 16 -27.48 7.57 10.94
CA MET A 16 -27.00 8.81 10.28
C MET A 16 -28.13 9.83 10.09
N ARG A 17 -29.33 9.38 9.74
CA ARG A 17 -30.49 10.26 9.58
C ARG A 17 -31.00 10.85 10.89
N ALA A 18 -30.85 10.11 12.00
CA ALA A 18 -31.19 10.59 13.34
C ALA A 18 -30.30 11.76 13.81
N VAL A 19 -29.09 11.88 13.25
CA VAL A 19 -28.14 12.96 13.52
C VAL A 19 -28.28 14.10 12.48
N GLY A 20 -29.28 14.04 11.60
CA GLY A 20 -29.53 15.05 10.57
C GLY A 20 -28.58 14.99 9.38
N ILE A 21 -27.86 13.88 9.20
CA ILE A 21 -26.90 13.66 8.12
C ILE A 21 -27.58 12.78 7.06
N GLU A 22 -27.85 13.37 5.89
CA GLU A 22 -28.39 12.61 4.75
C GLU A 22 -27.30 11.70 4.17
N PRO A 23 -27.54 10.38 4.03
CA PRO A 23 -26.51 9.42 3.62
C PRO A 23 -25.95 9.68 2.21
N SER A 24 -26.70 10.36 1.35
CA SER A 24 -26.25 10.78 0.02
C SER A 24 -25.23 11.92 0.06
N SER A 25 -25.20 12.75 1.11
CA SER A 25 -24.29 13.92 1.19
C SER A 25 -22.90 13.55 1.67
N VAL A 26 -22.78 12.50 2.49
CA VAL A 26 -21.48 11.99 3.02
C VAL A 26 -20.69 11.27 1.94
N PHE A 27 -21.37 10.55 1.04
CA PHE A 27 -20.71 9.87 -0.08
C PHE A 27 -20.56 10.76 -1.33
N ALA A 28 -21.38 11.81 -1.49
CA ALA A 28 -21.22 12.76 -2.59
C ALA A 28 -19.98 13.66 -2.46
N SER A 29 -19.49 13.93 -1.24
CA SER A 29 -18.28 14.73 -1.03
C SER A 29 -16.98 13.98 -1.36
N ALA A 30 -17.02 12.64 -1.39
CA ALA A 30 -15.92 11.80 -1.87
C ALA A 30 -15.92 11.62 -3.40
N GLN A 31 -16.91 12.17 -4.08
CA GLN A 31 -17.16 11.99 -5.51
C GLN A 31 -17.42 13.31 -6.25
N ALA A 32 -17.00 14.43 -5.65
CA ALA A 32 -16.88 15.69 -6.37
C ALA A 32 -15.76 15.55 -7.42
N PRO A 33 -15.99 15.90 -8.69
CA PRO A 33 -14.91 16.05 -9.65
C PRO A 33 -13.93 17.08 -9.09
N LEU A 34 -12.66 16.71 -8.98
CA LEU A 34 -11.60 17.70 -8.84
C LEU A 34 -11.59 18.47 -10.16
N ASP A 35 -12.29 19.60 -10.22
CA ASP A 35 -12.21 20.58 -11.32
C ASP A 35 -10.85 21.30 -11.29
N GLY A 36 -9.76 20.54 -11.23
CA GLY A 36 -8.47 20.94 -11.72
C GLY A 36 -8.29 20.23 -13.05
N GLU A 37 -8.22 21.01 -14.13
CA GLU A 37 -7.83 20.58 -15.48
C GLU A 37 -6.89 19.37 -15.42
N SER A 38 -7.46 18.16 -15.52
CA SER A 38 -6.69 16.94 -15.39
C SER A 38 -5.95 16.76 -16.71
N VAL A 39 -4.75 17.34 -16.78
CA VAL A 39 -3.85 17.15 -17.91
C VAL A 39 -3.71 15.64 -18.08
N SER A 40 -4.11 15.14 -19.26
CA SER A 40 -4.09 13.71 -19.53
C SER A 40 -2.66 13.22 -19.40
N ASN A 41 -2.47 12.02 -18.83
CA ASN A 41 -1.15 11.39 -18.79
C ASN A 41 -0.53 11.29 -20.20
N ALA A 42 -1.36 11.20 -21.26
CA ALA A 42 -0.90 11.24 -22.64
C ALA A 42 -0.32 12.62 -23.03
N GLU A 43 -0.94 13.71 -22.59
CA GLU A 43 -0.49 15.09 -22.85
C GLU A 43 0.80 15.40 -22.08
N LEU A 44 0.93 14.90 -20.84
CA LEU A 44 2.17 15.00 -20.06
C LEU A 44 3.32 14.22 -20.72
N LEU A 45 3.05 13.02 -21.24
CA LEU A 45 4.05 12.20 -21.94
C LEU A 45 4.45 12.80 -23.29
N GLU A 46 3.53 13.44 -24.01
CA GLU A 46 3.83 14.16 -25.23
C GLU A 46 4.68 15.41 -24.95
N ALA A 47 4.37 16.15 -23.89
CA ALA A 47 5.16 17.29 -23.45
C ALA A 47 6.59 16.89 -23.02
N LEU A 48 6.75 15.76 -22.32
CA LEU A 48 8.05 15.22 -21.92
C LEU A 48 8.91 14.81 -23.13
N ASN A 49 8.33 14.13 -24.11
CA ASN A 49 9.04 13.78 -25.34
C ASN A 49 9.39 15.01 -26.19
N ALA A 50 8.50 16.00 -26.26
CA ALA A 50 8.78 17.26 -26.94
C ALA A 50 9.94 18.01 -26.29
N LEU A 51 9.99 18.03 -24.96
CA LEU A 51 11.09 18.64 -24.20
C LEU A 51 12.41 17.89 -24.40
N GLY A 52 12.39 16.55 -24.43
CA GLY A 52 13.56 15.73 -24.75
C GLY A 52 14.17 16.07 -26.12
N ASN A 53 13.33 16.18 -27.15
CA ASN A 53 13.77 16.55 -28.50
C ASN A 53 14.33 17.98 -28.58
N GLN A 54 13.81 18.93 -27.79
CA GLN A 54 14.33 20.29 -27.72
C GLN A 54 15.69 20.36 -27.01
N VAL A 55 15.89 19.55 -25.97
CA VAL A 55 17.19 19.44 -25.29
C VAL A 55 18.25 18.85 -26.23
N ASP A 56 17.88 17.85 -27.02
CA ASP A 56 18.79 17.25 -28.01
C ASP A 56 19.15 18.21 -29.15
N SER A 57 18.19 19.02 -29.63
CA SER A 57 18.45 20.03 -30.67
C SER A 57 19.31 21.20 -30.16
N LEU A 58 19.12 21.61 -28.91
CA LEU A 58 19.98 22.60 -28.24
C LEU A 58 21.40 22.07 -28.04
N LYS A 59 21.55 20.80 -27.67
CA LYS A 59 22.84 20.14 -27.51
C LYS A 59 23.60 20.02 -28.84
N ALA A 60 22.89 19.73 -29.94
CA ALA A 60 23.45 19.75 -31.28
C ALA A 60 23.89 21.16 -31.70
N SER A 61 23.09 22.19 -31.41
CA SER A 61 23.41 23.59 -31.71
C SER A 61 24.62 24.11 -30.92
N LEU A 62 24.82 23.61 -29.69
CA LEU A 62 25.94 23.99 -28.83
C LEU A 62 27.27 23.34 -29.24
N SER A 63 27.23 22.23 -30.00
CA SER A 63 28.43 21.54 -30.48
C SER A 63 28.99 22.09 -31.80
N ASP A 64 28.24 22.97 -32.49
CA ASP A 64 28.57 23.50 -33.82
C ASP A 64 29.14 24.94 -33.84
N LEU A 65 29.56 25.52 -32.69
CA LEU A 65 30.20 26.85 -32.71
C LEU A 65 31.68 26.76 -33.15
N PRO A 66 32.09 27.38 -34.28
CA PRO A 66 33.50 27.50 -34.64
C PRO A 66 34.18 28.57 -33.78
N ALA A 67 35.38 28.27 -33.30
CA ALA A 67 36.25 29.24 -32.65
C ALA A 67 36.72 30.29 -33.67
N GLN A 68 36.25 31.53 -33.55
CA GLN A 68 36.78 32.63 -34.36
C GLN A 68 36.97 33.91 -33.55
N GLN A 69 38.21 34.39 -33.56
CA GLN A 69 38.73 35.58 -32.91
C GLN A 69 38.37 36.88 -33.69
N SER A 70 38.18 37.98 -32.96
CA SER A 70 38.67 39.37 -33.20
C SER A 70 37.61 40.51 -33.19
N ALA A 71 37.51 41.19 -32.03
CA ALA A 71 37.46 42.65 -31.74
C ALA A 71 36.50 43.64 -32.51
N PRO A 72 36.25 44.88 -32.02
CA PRO A 72 34.96 45.25 -31.41
C PRO A 72 34.22 46.37 -32.17
N GLN A 73 32.89 46.26 -32.30
CA GLN A 73 32.03 47.39 -32.66
C GLN A 73 30.85 47.51 -31.69
N GLU A 74 30.84 48.62 -30.96
CA GLU A 74 29.76 49.10 -30.10
C GLU A 74 28.50 49.38 -30.94
N SER A 75 27.45 48.59 -30.74
CA SER A 75 26.05 48.91 -31.03
C SER A 75 25.18 47.70 -30.68
N MET A 76 24.14 47.89 -29.85
CA MET A 76 23.18 46.90 -29.33
C MET A 76 23.71 45.89 -28.31
N HIS A 77 23.66 46.25 -27.01
CA HIS A 77 23.96 45.33 -25.90
C HIS A 77 22.82 45.18 -24.88
N SER A 78 21.56 45.50 -25.24
CA SER A 78 20.43 45.28 -24.32
C SER A 78 19.80 43.88 -24.50
N GLU A 79 19.56 43.44 -25.74
CA GLU A 79 18.84 42.18 -26.00
C GLU A 79 19.70 40.92 -25.79
N THR A 80 21.01 40.96 -26.10
CA THR A 80 21.90 39.79 -25.97
C THR A 80 22.25 39.43 -24.53
N ILE A 81 22.17 40.40 -23.61
CA ILE A 81 22.45 40.18 -22.17
C ILE A 81 21.27 39.47 -21.49
N GLU A 82 20.03 39.75 -21.93
CA GLU A 82 18.82 39.10 -21.41
C GLU A 82 18.78 37.62 -21.78
N ASP A 83 19.12 37.26 -23.03
CA ASP A 83 19.20 35.86 -23.48
C ASP A 83 20.33 35.06 -22.80
N GLU A 84 21.49 35.67 -22.53
CA GLU A 84 22.56 35.01 -21.78
C GLU A 84 22.19 34.76 -20.32
N ASN A 85 21.48 35.69 -19.69
CA ASN A 85 21.02 35.52 -18.30
C ASN A 85 19.91 34.47 -18.24
N LEU A 86 18.96 34.49 -19.17
CA LEU A 86 17.93 33.45 -19.29
C LEU A 86 18.55 32.06 -19.50
N ALA A 87 19.55 31.93 -20.36
CA ALA A 87 20.25 30.67 -20.58
C ALA A 87 21.03 30.20 -19.33
N LYS A 88 21.59 31.13 -18.54
CA LYS A 88 22.24 30.82 -17.26
C LYS A 88 21.22 30.36 -16.22
N ASP A 89 20.07 31.03 -16.13
CA ASP A 89 19.00 30.70 -15.19
C ASP A 89 18.42 29.31 -15.50
N VAL A 90 18.12 29.02 -16.78
CA VAL A 90 17.68 27.68 -17.22
C VAL A 90 18.71 26.60 -16.90
N ARG A 91 20.01 26.86 -17.05
CA ARG A 91 21.06 25.90 -16.67
C ARG A 91 21.09 25.65 -15.16
N VAL A 92 20.89 26.68 -14.35
CA VAL A 92 20.81 26.57 -12.89
C VAL A 92 19.59 25.74 -12.50
N GLU A 93 18.44 25.97 -13.12
CA GLU A 93 17.21 25.20 -12.90
C GLU A 93 17.36 23.74 -13.30
N ILE A 94 17.92 23.45 -14.49
CA ILE A 94 18.19 22.08 -14.93
C ILE A 94 19.15 21.39 -13.95
N ALA A 95 20.21 22.07 -13.53
CA ALA A 95 21.15 21.52 -12.57
C ALA A 95 20.48 21.22 -11.22
N GLN A 96 19.52 22.05 -10.79
CA GLN A 96 18.72 21.79 -9.60
C GLN A 96 17.79 20.58 -9.78
N MET A 97 17.12 20.46 -10.93
CA MET A 97 16.26 19.32 -11.26
C MET A 97 17.05 18.01 -11.26
N VAL A 98 18.24 17.99 -11.88
CA VAL A 98 19.12 16.80 -11.90
C VAL A 98 19.50 16.37 -10.49
N ARG A 99 19.83 17.32 -9.60
CA ARG A 99 20.12 17.01 -8.19
C ARG A 99 18.92 16.40 -7.47
N SER A 100 17.73 16.98 -7.66
CA SER A 100 16.49 16.46 -7.05
C SER A 100 16.15 15.06 -7.56
N ILE A 101 16.31 14.80 -8.86
CA ILE A 101 16.12 13.46 -9.45
C ILE A 101 17.14 12.47 -8.86
N GLY A 102 18.40 12.88 -8.71
CA GLY A 102 19.43 12.06 -8.09
C GLY A 102 19.11 11.69 -6.64
N ALA A 103 18.56 12.63 -5.86
CA ALA A 103 18.10 12.37 -4.50
C ALA A 103 16.92 11.38 -4.48
N ALA A 104 15.88 11.63 -5.29
CA ALA A 104 14.71 10.76 -5.37
C ALA A 104 15.08 9.33 -5.80
N LYS A 105 16.00 9.19 -6.76
CA LYS A 105 16.51 7.89 -7.21
C LYS A 105 17.22 7.13 -6.11
N ARG A 106 18.00 7.83 -5.27
CA ARG A 106 18.66 7.23 -4.10
C ARG A 106 17.64 6.75 -3.08
N GLU A 107 16.62 7.56 -2.78
CA GLU A 107 15.53 7.15 -1.88
C GLU A 107 14.77 5.93 -2.42
N ILE A 108 14.45 5.90 -3.71
CA ILE A 108 13.80 4.75 -4.35
C ILE A 108 14.69 3.50 -4.26
N SER A 109 16.00 3.64 -4.46
CA SER A 109 16.94 2.51 -4.37
C SER A 109 17.05 1.93 -2.96
N GLN A 110 16.80 2.73 -1.92
CA GLN A 110 16.77 2.26 -0.53
C GLN A 110 15.49 1.47 -0.22
N ILE A 111 14.40 1.77 -0.92
CA ILE A 111 13.13 1.02 -0.77
C ILE A 111 13.16 -0.27 -1.61
N LYS A 112 13.61 -0.17 -2.87
CA LYS A 112 13.74 -1.30 -3.78
C LYS A 112 14.88 -1.04 -4.77
N HIS A 113 16.00 -1.74 -4.58
CA HIS A 113 17.09 -1.70 -5.54
C HIS A 113 16.81 -2.68 -6.69
N PRO A 114 16.88 -2.30 -7.98
CA PRO A 114 16.53 -3.18 -9.10
C PRO A 114 17.45 -4.38 -9.30
N MET A 115 18.62 -4.36 -8.64
CA MET A 115 19.58 -5.48 -8.61
C MET A 115 19.57 -6.23 -7.27
N SER A 116 18.68 -5.86 -6.33
CA SER A 116 18.46 -6.62 -5.11
C SER A 116 17.42 -7.71 -5.37
N ASP A 117 17.68 -8.92 -4.90
CA ASP A 117 16.69 -9.99 -4.86
C ASP A 117 15.75 -9.86 -3.64
N ASP A 118 16.11 -9.04 -2.66
CA ASP A 118 15.26 -8.73 -1.50
C ASP A 118 14.25 -7.63 -1.84
N ASP A 119 12.99 -7.96 -1.63
CA ASP A 119 11.85 -7.06 -1.75
C ASP A 119 11.12 -6.97 -0.42
N GLN A 120 11.56 -6.01 0.39
CA GLN A 120 11.00 -5.75 1.72
C GLN A 120 9.50 -5.42 1.67
N ILE A 121 9.02 -4.74 0.62
CA ILE A 121 7.60 -4.42 0.47
C ILE A 121 6.81 -5.71 0.20
N LEU A 122 7.32 -6.58 -0.68
CA LEU A 122 6.66 -7.85 -0.97
C LEU A 122 6.67 -8.80 0.24
N ARG A 123 7.78 -8.86 1.00
CA ARG A 123 7.86 -9.63 2.26
C ARG A 123 6.83 -9.14 3.27
N ALA A 124 6.82 -7.84 3.58
CA ALA A 124 5.85 -7.25 4.51
C ALA A 124 4.39 -7.42 4.05
N SER A 125 4.14 -7.31 2.74
CA SER A 125 2.82 -7.56 2.13
C SER A 125 2.37 -9.01 2.31
N SER A 126 3.29 -9.97 2.14
CA SER A 126 3.03 -11.40 2.31
C SER A 126 2.82 -11.78 3.77
N GLU A 127 3.60 -11.21 4.70
CA GLU A 127 3.39 -11.38 6.14
C GLU A 127 2.01 -10.85 6.58
N LEU A 128 1.60 -9.68 6.08
CA LEU A 128 0.27 -9.13 6.36
C LEU A 128 -0.86 -10.02 5.83
N ASP A 129 -0.70 -10.61 4.64
CA ASP A 129 -1.66 -11.59 4.10
C ASP A 129 -1.72 -12.85 4.98
N ALA A 130 -0.58 -13.36 5.44
CA ALA A 130 -0.51 -14.51 6.35
C ALA A 130 -1.17 -14.23 7.71
N ILE A 131 -1.03 -13.01 8.23
CA ILE A 131 -1.74 -12.58 9.45
C ILE A 131 -3.26 -12.63 9.24
N VAL A 132 -3.75 -12.13 8.09
CA VAL A 132 -5.19 -12.19 7.79
C VAL A 132 -5.66 -13.64 7.78
N GLU A 133 -4.98 -14.51 7.03
CA GLU A 133 -5.33 -15.94 6.95
C GLU A 133 -5.29 -16.63 8.32
N ALA A 134 -4.22 -16.45 9.10
CA ALA A 134 -4.10 -17.04 10.43
C ALA A 134 -5.22 -16.56 11.37
N THR A 135 -5.59 -15.28 11.30
CA THR A 135 -6.70 -14.75 12.12
C THR A 135 -8.07 -15.27 11.66
N GLU A 136 -8.30 -15.46 10.37
CA GLU A 136 -9.52 -16.10 9.86
C GLU A 136 -9.64 -17.55 10.33
N VAL A 137 -8.55 -18.33 10.23
CA VAL A 137 -8.52 -19.73 10.69
C VAL A 137 -8.79 -19.82 12.19
N ALA A 138 -8.11 -18.99 12.99
CA ALA A 138 -8.33 -18.96 14.44
C ALA A 138 -9.77 -18.56 14.79
N THR A 139 -10.36 -17.60 14.06
CA THR A 139 -11.72 -17.12 14.31
C THR A 139 -12.76 -18.18 13.94
N ASN A 140 -12.57 -18.89 12.82
CA ASN A 140 -13.42 -20.03 12.47
C ASN A 140 -13.35 -21.13 13.53
N GLY A 141 -12.15 -21.45 14.05
CA GLY A 141 -12.01 -22.41 15.15
C GLY A 141 -12.73 -21.98 16.44
N ILE A 142 -12.72 -20.68 16.77
CA ILE A 142 -13.48 -20.15 17.93
C ILE A 142 -14.99 -20.29 17.70
N LEU A 143 -15.47 -20.03 16.48
CA LEU A 143 -16.88 -20.14 16.14
C LEU A 143 -17.35 -21.61 16.14
N GLU A 144 -16.57 -22.53 15.59
CA GLU A 144 -16.85 -23.97 15.64
C GLU A 144 -16.92 -24.48 17.09
N ALA A 145 -15.95 -24.13 17.93
CA ALA A 145 -15.98 -24.48 19.35
C ALA A 145 -17.20 -23.89 20.07
N SER A 146 -17.61 -22.66 19.70
CA SER A 146 -18.81 -22.01 20.23
C SER A 146 -20.08 -22.76 19.85
N GLU A 147 -20.17 -23.24 18.60
CA GLU A 147 -21.29 -24.07 18.12
C GLU A 147 -21.35 -25.44 18.82
N GLU A 148 -20.20 -26.08 19.05
CA GLU A 148 -20.14 -27.33 19.82
C GLU A 148 -20.62 -27.14 21.25
N ILE A 149 -20.22 -26.05 21.91
CA ILE A 149 -20.71 -25.72 23.26
C ILE A 149 -22.23 -25.55 23.26
N ASP A 150 -22.79 -24.81 22.31
CA ASP A 150 -24.24 -24.61 22.19
C ASP A 150 -24.99 -25.95 21.96
N GLY A 151 -24.42 -26.85 21.17
CA GLY A 151 -24.93 -28.22 21.00
C GLY A 151 -24.97 -29.02 22.30
N LEU A 152 -23.90 -28.97 23.09
CA LEU A 152 -23.80 -29.65 24.38
C LEU A 152 -24.78 -29.08 25.42
N LEU A 153 -24.96 -27.75 25.45
CA LEU A 153 -25.94 -27.11 26.33
C LEU A 153 -27.36 -27.59 26.05
N LYS A 154 -27.75 -27.65 24.77
CA LYS A 154 -29.07 -28.18 24.36
C LYS A 154 -29.27 -29.64 24.76
N GLU A 155 -28.22 -30.45 24.66
CA GLU A 155 -28.28 -31.85 25.11
C GLU A 155 -28.45 -31.97 26.63
N LEU A 156 -27.74 -31.13 27.41
CA LEU A 156 -27.85 -31.06 28.86
C LEU A 156 -29.25 -30.61 29.31
N GLU A 157 -29.78 -29.53 28.71
CA GLU A 157 -31.14 -29.05 28.97
C GLU A 157 -32.18 -30.14 28.68
N SER A 158 -32.03 -30.88 27.58
CA SER A 158 -32.95 -31.97 27.24
C SER A 158 -32.90 -33.12 28.26
N LYS A 159 -31.71 -33.48 28.75
CA LYS A 159 -31.51 -34.60 29.69
C LYS A 159 -31.95 -34.28 31.12
N TYR A 160 -31.81 -33.03 31.54
CA TYR A 160 -31.99 -32.61 32.94
C TYR A 160 -33.04 -31.49 33.09
N SER A 161 -34.02 -31.46 32.20
CA SER A 161 -35.10 -30.45 32.14
C SER A 161 -35.94 -30.27 33.42
N ALA A 162 -35.80 -31.15 34.41
CA ALA A 162 -36.48 -31.03 35.71
C ALA A 162 -35.66 -30.25 36.77
N GLU A 163 -34.40 -29.92 36.49
CA GLU A 163 -33.48 -29.29 37.43
C GLU A 163 -33.30 -27.80 37.08
N GLU A 164 -34.06 -26.93 37.75
CA GLU A 164 -34.20 -25.50 37.42
C GLU A 164 -32.86 -24.75 37.45
N ASP A 165 -32.03 -25.01 38.46
CA ASP A 165 -30.70 -24.38 38.59
C ASP A 165 -29.76 -24.74 37.42
N LEU A 166 -29.88 -25.96 36.87
CA LEU A 166 -29.07 -26.39 35.73
C LEU A 166 -29.52 -25.69 34.44
N VAL A 167 -30.83 -25.57 34.24
CA VAL A 167 -31.41 -24.88 33.07
C VAL A 167 -31.01 -23.41 33.06
N ASP A 168 -31.14 -22.71 34.20
CA ASP A 168 -30.71 -21.30 34.33
C ASP A 168 -29.18 -21.14 34.12
N GLY A 169 -28.39 -22.12 34.55
CA GLY A 169 -26.96 -22.20 34.24
C GLY A 169 -26.67 -22.33 32.74
N CYS A 170 -27.39 -23.21 32.04
CA CYS A 170 -27.23 -23.43 30.61
C CYS A 170 -27.61 -22.19 29.79
N GLU A 171 -28.71 -21.52 30.14
CA GLU A 171 -29.14 -20.28 29.48
C GLU A 171 -28.10 -19.16 29.62
N LYS A 172 -27.47 -19.03 30.79
CA LYS A 172 -26.38 -18.06 31.00
C LYS A 172 -25.17 -18.35 30.11
N ILE A 173 -24.78 -19.62 29.98
CA ILE A 173 -23.65 -20.00 29.11
C ILE A 173 -24.03 -19.76 27.64
N ALA A 174 -25.25 -20.12 27.21
CA ALA A 174 -25.72 -19.88 25.86
C ALA A 174 -25.66 -18.38 25.48
N ASN A 175 -26.04 -17.50 26.41
CA ASN A 175 -25.91 -16.05 26.21
C ASN A 175 -24.45 -15.59 26.07
N LEU A 176 -23.50 -16.20 26.81
CA LEU A 176 -22.08 -15.91 26.66
C LEU A 176 -21.54 -16.38 25.29
N VAL A 177 -21.98 -17.55 24.83
CA VAL A 177 -21.62 -18.09 23.50
C VAL A 177 -22.10 -17.16 22.39
N ILE A 178 -23.34 -16.66 22.47
CA ILE A 178 -23.84 -15.64 21.53
C ILE A 178 -22.95 -14.39 21.54
N GLY A 179 -22.54 -13.92 22.73
CA GLY A 179 -21.62 -12.79 22.86
C GLY A 179 -20.26 -13.04 22.18
N ILE A 180 -19.70 -14.25 22.28
CA ILE A 180 -18.46 -14.63 21.58
C ILE A 180 -18.65 -14.53 20.07
N MET A 181 -19.75 -15.06 19.53
CA MET A 181 -20.06 -15.00 18.09
C MET A 181 -20.19 -13.55 17.61
N GLU A 182 -20.86 -12.69 18.38
CA GLU A 182 -21.00 -11.25 18.06
C GLU A 182 -19.66 -10.51 18.09
N HIS A 183 -18.79 -10.82 19.05
CA HIS A 183 -17.45 -10.23 19.11
C HIS A 183 -16.56 -10.67 17.94
N CYS A 184 -16.64 -11.93 17.52
CA CYS A 184 -15.90 -12.45 16.38
C CYS A 184 -16.31 -11.77 15.06
N ASN A 185 -17.54 -11.24 14.96
CA ASN A 185 -17.99 -10.49 13.78
C ASN A 185 -17.17 -9.21 13.53
N PHE A 186 -16.48 -8.65 14.54
CA PHE A 186 -15.58 -7.51 14.35
C PHE A 186 -14.28 -7.87 13.60
N GLN A 187 -13.92 -9.17 13.52
CA GLN A 187 -12.73 -9.64 12.80
C GLN A 187 -12.84 -9.39 11.29
N ASP A 188 -14.03 -9.48 10.69
CA ASP A 188 -14.26 -9.19 9.26
C ASP A 188 -13.82 -7.75 8.89
N ILE A 189 -14.13 -6.76 9.73
CA ILE A 189 -13.70 -5.37 9.51
C ILE A 189 -12.16 -5.26 9.60
N THR A 190 -11.53 -6.00 10.52
CA THR A 190 -10.07 -5.99 10.66
C THR A 190 -9.39 -6.63 9.45
N GLY A 191 -9.86 -7.80 9.00
CA GLY A 191 -9.37 -8.48 7.79
C GLY A 191 -9.50 -7.60 6.53
N GLN A 192 -10.64 -6.94 6.35
CA GLN A 192 -10.86 -6.00 5.25
C GLN A 192 -9.91 -4.79 5.32
N ARG A 193 -9.66 -4.24 6.51
CA ARG A 193 -8.73 -3.11 6.68
C ARG A 193 -7.29 -3.52 6.37
N VAL A 194 -6.84 -4.68 6.83
CA VAL A 194 -5.49 -5.19 6.52
C VAL A 194 -5.36 -5.46 5.03
N THR A 195 -6.36 -6.10 4.41
CA THR A 195 -6.41 -6.30 2.95
C THR A 195 -6.27 -4.99 2.17
N LYS A 196 -6.88 -3.89 2.66
CA LYS A 196 -6.74 -2.57 2.05
C LYS A 196 -5.32 -2.02 2.18
N VAL A 197 -4.65 -2.26 3.32
CA VAL A 197 -3.24 -1.89 3.52
C VAL A 197 -2.35 -2.66 2.55
N VAL A 198 -2.52 -3.98 2.43
CA VAL A 198 -1.78 -4.84 1.48
C VAL A 198 -1.94 -4.32 0.04
N LYS A 199 -3.17 -4.03 -0.39
CA LYS A 199 -3.43 -3.45 -1.73
C LYS A 199 -2.72 -2.11 -1.93
N THR A 200 -2.63 -1.29 -0.88
CA THR A 200 -1.94 0.01 -0.95
C THR A 200 -0.43 -0.18 -1.07
N MET A 201 0.15 -1.14 -0.34
CA MET A 201 1.57 -1.49 -0.46
C MET A 201 1.92 -1.98 -1.86
N ARG A 202 1.13 -2.91 -2.43
CA ARG A 202 1.30 -3.37 -3.82
C ARG A 202 1.20 -2.22 -4.84
N PHE A 203 0.27 -1.30 -4.63
CA PHE A 203 0.17 -0.11 -5.49
C PHE A 203 1.42 0.77 -5.42
N ILE A 204 2.00 0.96 -4.23
CA ILE A 204 3.25 1.71 -4.06
C ILE A 204 4.40 0.99 -4.77
N GLU A 205 4.48 -0.33 -4.63
CA GLU A 205 5.48 -1.17 -5.31
C GLU A 205 5.40 -1.02 -6.84
N ASP A 206 4.21 -1.12 -7.42
CA ASP A 206 3.98 -0.95 -8.87
C ASP A 206 4.44 0.42 -9.37
N ARG A 207 4.30 1.48 -8.55
CA ARG A 207 4.78 2.82 -8.89
C ARG A 207 6.31 2.90 -8.83
N ILE A 208 6.92 2.31 -7.80
CA ILE A 208 8.37 2.23 -7.68
C ILE A 208 8.97 1.48 -8.89
N LEU A 209 8.40 0.32 -9.25
CA LEU A 209 8.81 -0.45 -10.41
C LEU A 209 8.65 0.33 -11.72
N ALA A 210 7.56 1.09 -11.87
CA ALA A 210 7.38 1.95 -13.03
C ALA A 210 8.44 3.07 -13.11
N MET A 211 8.79 3.69 -11.97
CA MET A 211 9.85 4.71 -11.91
C MET A 211 11.22 4.13 -12.26
N ILE A 212 11.56 2.96 -11.72
CA ILE A 212 12.75 2.20 -12.10
C ILE A 212 12.76 1.91 -13.60
N GLY A 213 11.62 1.50 -14.16
CA GLY A 213 11.47 1.24 -15.59
C GLY A 213 11.70 2.46 -16.49
N ILE A 214 11.31 3.66 -16.04
CA ILE A 214 11.54 4.92 -16.77
C ILE A 214 13.04 5.26 -16.83
N TRP A 215 13.76 5.11 -15.72
CA TRP A 215 15.19 5.42 -15.68
C TRP A 215 16.08 4.31 -16.25
N GLY A 216 15.58 3.07 -16.27
CA GLY A 216 16.35 1.89 -16.61
C GLY A 216 17.20 1.40 -15.44
N VAL A 217 17.44 0.09 -15.40
CA VAL A 217 18.21 -0.56 -14.33
C VAL A 217 19.64 -0.01 -14.25
N ASP A 218 20.25 0.28 -15.41
CA ASP A 218 21.61 0.85 -15.50
C ASP A 218 21.74 2.20 -14.81
N ALA A 219 20.64 2.95 -14.65
CA ALA A 219 20.71 4.17 -13.87
C ALA A 219 21.13 3.84 -12.43
N PHE A 220 20.66 2.75 -11.85
CA PHE A 220 20.89 2.43 -10.45
C PHE A 220 22.23 1.71 -10.19
N SER A 221 23.01 1.36 -11.22
CA SER A 221 24.24 0.57 -11.07
C SER A 221 25.29 1.17 -10.14
N ASP A 222 25.33 2.50 -10.05
CA ASP A 222 26.32 3.24 -9.25
C ASP A 222 25.85 3.42 -7.80
N LEU A 223 24.63 2.99 -7.47
CA LEU A 223 24.09 3.04 -6.12
C LEU A 223 24.42 1.73 -5.39
N PRO A 224 24.70 1.79 -4.08
CA PRO A 224 24.95 0.59 -3.30
C PRO A 224 23.70 -0.28 -3.27
N VAL A 225 23.88 -1.57 -3.56
CA VAL A 225 22.90 -2.60 -3.21
C VAL A 225 23.09 -2.85 -1.71
N GLU A 226 22.07 -2.57 -0.90
CA GLU A 226 22.11 -3.01 0.50
C GLU A 226 22.02 -4.54 0.48
N ALA A 227 23.15 -5.20 0.76
CA ALA A 227 23.18 -6.62 1.07
C ALA A 227 22.65 -6.79 2.49
N GLU A 228 21.86 -7.85 2.72
CA GLU A 228 21.29 -8.21 4.02
C GLU A 228 22.30 -7.96 5.14
N GLY A 229 22.10 -6.86 5.86
CA GLY A 229 22.68 -6.73 7.18
C GLY A 229 21.89 -7.69 8.05
N GLU A 230 22.52 -8.79 8.47
CA GLU A 230 22.12 -9.48 9.69
C GLU A 230 21.81 -8.39 10.71
N ALA A 231 20.54 -8.19 11.00
CA ALA A 231 20.14 -7.41 12.14
C ALA A 231 20.59 -8.22 13.36
N GLU A 232 21.84 -8.07 13.77
CA GLU A 232 22.32 -8.39 15.13
C GLU A 232 21.58 -7.44 16.09
N GLY A 233 20.29 -7.72 16.26
CA GLY A 233 19.38 -7.09 17.21
C GLY A 233 19.17 -8.04 18.37
N ASP A 234 20.04 -7.90 19.37
CA ASP A 234 19.96 -8.49 20.71
C ASP A 234 18.51 -8.58 21.24
N GLY A 235 17.96 -9.80 21.32
CA GLY A 235 16.94 -10.17 22.31
C GLY A 235 15.47 -9.83 22.06
N GLU A 236 15.07 -9.19 20.95
CA GLU A 236 13.64 -8.95 20.63
C GLU A 236 13.02 -10.02 19.71
N ASP A 237 13.82 -10.97 19.24
CA ASP A 237 13.47 -12.02 18.28
C ASP A 237 12.84 -13.27 18.93
N ILE A 238 11.76 -13.06 19.70
CA ILE A 238 10.87 -14.15 20.18
C ILE A 238 9.41 -13.88 19.78
N MET A 239 9.18 -13.05 18.77
CA MET A 239 7.87 -12.86 18.17
C MET A 239 7.92 -13.25 16.69
N HIS A 240 8.18 -14.53 16.43
CA HIS A 240 7.86 -15.09 15.13
C HIS A 240 6.35 -14.95 14.92
N GLY A 241 5.96 -14.16 13.92
CA GLY A 241 4.59 -14.10 13.44
C GLY A 241 4.12 -15.48 12.94
N PRO A 242 2.84 -15.62 12.57
CA PRO A 242 2.37 -16.84 11.93
C PRO A 242 3.27 -17.17 10.74
N GLN A 243 3.89 -18.36 10.77
CA GLN A 243 4.86 -18.77 9.75
C GLN A 243 4.17 -18.88 8.39
N LEU A 244 4.84 -18.38 7.35
CA LEU A 244 4.39 -18.52 5.98
C LEU A 244 4.30 -20.01 5.60
N ALA A 245 3.35 -20.35 4.73
CA ALA A 245 3.15 -21.72 4.28
C ALA A 245 4.45 -22.28 3.67
N ASN A 246 4.92 -23.42 4.21
CA ASN A 246 6.18 -24.12 3.87
C ASN A 246 7.49 -23.52 4.43
N GLU A 247 7.44 -22.51 5.30
CA GLU A 247 8.62 -21.99 6.01
C GLU A 247 8.73 -22.49 7.46
N GLY A 248 7.73 -23.24 7.93
CA GLY A 248 7.74 -23.83 9.25
C GLY A 248 8.49 -25.15 9.34
N ILE A 249 9.18 -25.36 10.46
CA ILE A 249 9.71 -26.66 10.84
C ILE A 249 8.51 -27.59 11.01
N SER A 250 8.48 -28.70 10.26
CA SER A 250 7.37 -29.65 10.38
C SER A 250 7.44 -30.40 11.71
N GLN A 251 6.30 -30.86 12.23
CA GLN A 251 6.29 -31.67 13.46
C GLN A 251 7.16 -32.93 13.30
N ASP A 252 7.22 -33.49 12.08
CA ASP A 252 8.08 -34.63 11.74
C ASP A 252 9.58 -34.28 11.89
N ASP A 253 9.99 -33.05 11.57
CA ASP A 253 11.35 -32.57 11.76
C ASP A 253 11.69 -32.32 13.24
N ILE A 254 10.70 -31.88 14.03
CA ILE A 254 10.84 -31.72 15.49
C ILE A 254 11.00 -33.10 16.14
N ASP A 255 10.19 -34.07 15.75
CA ASP A 255 10.24 -35.42 16.32
C ASP A 255 11.60 -36.10 16.01
N ALA A 256 12.17 -35.86 14.83
CA ALA A 256 13.50 -36.35 14.44
C ALA A 256 14.68 -35.74 15.24
N LEU A 257 14.48 -34.64 15.97
CA LEU A 257 15.49 -34.05 16.86
C LEU A 257 15.56 -34.71 18.24
N PHE A 258 14.54 -35.48 18.62
CA PHE A 258 14.43 -36.11 19.94
C PHE A 258 14.54 -37.64 19.92
N ASP A 259 14.71 -38.25 18.74
CA ASP A 259 15.00 -39.69 18.50
C ASP A 259 16.50 -39.95 18.21
#